data_AF-A0A9E2ASW4-F1
#
_entry.id   AF-A0A9E2ASW4-F1
#
_cell.length_a   1.000
_cell.length_b   1.000
_cell.length_c   1.000
_cell.angle_alpha   90.00
_cell.angle_beta   90.00
_cell.angle_gamma   90.00
#
_symmetry.space_group_name_H-M   'P 1'
#
loop_
_entity.id
_entity.type
_entity.pdbx_description
1 polymer ?
#
loop_
_entity_poly.entity_id
_entity_poly.type
_entity_poly.pdbx_seq_one_letter_code
_entity_poly.pdbx_strand_id
1 'polypeptide(L)'
;FSRKKQLKVLPITLCLLALLSSFGFWGAFSISKNSQVNQFQKVFGAVEANDRIATNEQYDRLKSIVDYLAEGRSLQRLDEIVGFSTNEFYIDTSAGSMKTYVNNVSHKLLDSLGIGLDIKKIGENNNGKFFTYYSPENTNYTYAIADYEHFTQISFNDHDNYKMKIGEFDLLYHQKNKTVSFFSQKDSSLVHKVAIGEKLFDLTKYGTEMKIMIQNDLVLDSENKQISVKFIFTELGYQILNDSIQLNQARSFLFLKQK
;
A
#
# COMPACT_ATOMS: atom_id res chain seq x y z
N PHE A 1 44.36 48.67 18.08
CA PHE A 1 43.46 48.17 17.02
C PHE A 1 42.40 49.23 16.69
N SER A 2 42.43 49.81 15.48
CA SER A 2 41.60 50.97 15.12
C SER A 2 40.14 50.56 14.86
N ARG A 3 39.20 51.08 15.67
CA ARG A 3 37.75 50.82 15.61
C ARG A 3 37.12 51.07 14.22
N LYS A 4 37.73 51.92 13.39
CA LYS A 4 37.24 52.24 12.02
C LYS A 4 37.38 51.09 11.02
N LYS A 5 38.34 50.17 11.19
CA LYS A 5 38.46 48.97 10.31
C LYS A 5 37.39 47.92 10.65
N GLN A 6 37.07 47.73 11.92
CA GLN A 6 36.06 46.75 12.36
C GLN A 6 34.64 47.08 11.88
N LEU A 7 34.27 48.37 11.83
CA LEU A 7 32.94 48.80 11.36
C LEU A 7 32.66 48.55 9.87
N LYS A 8 33.71 48.42 9.03
CA LYS A 8 33.55 48.11 7.59
C LYS A 8 33.60 46.62 7.27
N VAL A 9 34.29 45.82 8.09
CA VAL A 9 34.43 44.37 7.86
C VAL A 9 33.09 43.66 8.08
N LEU A 10 32.34 44.07 9.10
CA LEU A 10 31.08 43.42 9.50
C LEU A 10 30.04 43.34 8.36
N PRO A 11 29.68 44.43 7.65
CA PRO A 11 28.75 44.34 6.53
C PRO A 11 29.30 43.55 5.33
N ILE A 12 30.63 43.58 5.10
CA ILE A 12 31.27 42.83 4.00
C ILE A 12 31.21 41.32 4.27
N THR A 13 31.55 40.90 5.49
CA THR A 13 31.49 39.49 5.87
C THR A 13 30.06 38.98 5.90
N LEU A 14 29.09 39.82 6.32
CA LEU A 14 27.68 39.46 6.30
C LEU A 14 27.16 39.27 4.87
N CYS A 15 27.58 40.15 3.94
CA CYS A 15 27.25 40.06 2.52
C CYS A 15 27.83 38.79 1.89
N LEU A 16 29.09 38.46 2.18
CA LEU A 16 29.72 37.22 1.70
C LEU A 16 29.04 35.97 2.26
N LEU A 17 28.69 35.96 3.55
CA LEU A 17 27.94 34.85 4.15
C LEU A 17 26.55 34.70 3.55
N ALA A 18 25.86 35.81 3.23
CA ALA A 18 24.55 35.79 2.56
C ALA A 18 24.63 35.28 1.11
N LEU A 19 25.70 35.65 0.38
CA LEU A 19 25.94 35.13 -0.97
C LEU A 19 26.29 33.64 -0.94
N LEU A 20 27.18 33.21 -0.05
CA LEU A 20 27.56 31.80 0.07
C LEU A 20 26.40 30.91 0.54
N SER A 21 25.55 31.40 1.45
CA SER A 21 24.37 30.66 1.92
C SER A 21 23.26 30.59 0.87
N SER A 22 23.11 31.62 0.04
CA SER A 22 22.11 31.61 -1.04
C SER A 22 22.49 30.65 -2.16
N PHE A 23 23.75 30.60 -2.64
CA PHE A 23 24.11 29.69 -3.73
C PHE A 23 24.24 28.21 -3.32
N GLY A 24 24.56 27.92 -2.07
CA GLY A 24 24.77 26.53 -1.61
C GLY A 24 23.49 25.67 -1.67
N PHE A 25 22.37 26.20 -1.17
CA PHE A 25 21.12 25.43 -1.06
C PHE A 25 20.52 25.07 -2.42
N TRP A 26 20.47 26.03 -3.35
CA TRP A 26 19.91 25.81 -4.70
C TRP A 26 20.76 24.84 -5.52
N GLY A 27 22.10 24.92 -5.40
CA GLY A 27 23.01 24.00 -6.07
C GLY A 27 22.83 22.57 -5.59
N ALA A 28 22.82 22.35 -4.27
CA ALA A 28 22.62 21.03 -3.68
C ALA A 28 21.27 20.40 -4.07
N PHE A 29 20.20 21.21 -4.07
CA PHE A 29 18.87 20.74 -4.48
C PHE A 29 18.82 20.34 -5.97
N SER A 30 19.45 21.11 -6.85
CA SER A 30 19.54 20.77 -8.28
C SER A 30 20.32 19.47 -8.52
N ILE A 31 21.47 19.31 -7.86
CA ILE A 31 22.30 18.11 -7.93
C ILE A 31 21.52 16.89 -7.43
N SER A 32 20.82 17.01 -6.30
CA SER A 32 20.01 15.93 -5.75
C SER A 32 18.94 15.49 -6.75
N LYS A 33 18.15 16.42 -7.32
CA LYS A 33 17.13 16.08 -8.32
C LYS A 33 17.72 15.39 -9.55
N ASN A 34 18.87 15.84 -10.05
CA ASN A 34 19.54 15.19 -11.18
C ASN A 34 19.98 13.77 -10.83
N SER A 35 20.51 13.56 -9.62
CA SER A 35 20.88 12.23 -9.12
C SER A 35 19.67 11.30 -9.06
N GLN A 36 18.53 11.78 -8.57
CA GLN A 36 17.30 10.99 -8.48
C GLN A 36 16.77 10.61 -9.86
N VAL A 37 16.72 11.53 -10.82
CA VAL A 37 16.33 11.23 -12.21
C VAL A 37 17.23 10.17 -12.84
N ASN A 38 18.56 10.31 -12.70
CA ASN A 38 19.51 9.35 -13.22
C ASN A 38 19.37 7.97 -12.57
N GLN A 39 19.09 7.92 -11.27
CA GLN A 39 18.86 6.67 -10.56
C GLN A 39 17.54 6.03 -10.98
N PHE A 40 16.48 6.83 -11.17
CA PHE A 40 15.22 6.35 -11.70
C PHE A 40 15.44 5.67 -13.05
N GLN A 41 16.09 6.35 -13.99
CA GLN A 41 16.37 5.80 -15.32
C GLN A 41 17.12 4.46 -15.25
N LYS A 42 18.12 4.34 -14.38
CA LYS A 42 18.89 3.10 -14.20
C LYS A 42 18.05 1.96 -13.64
N VAL A 43 17.30 2.22 -12.56
CA VAL A 43 16.49 1.18 -11.90
C VAL A 43 15.32 0.79 -12.79
N PHE A 44 14.64 1.77 -13.39
CA PHE A 44 13.53 1.56 -14.29
C PHE A 44 13.96 0.76 -15.53
N GLY A 45 15.08 1.10 -16.17
CA GLY A 45 15.59 0.33 -17.30
C GLY A 45 15.94 -1.12 -16.94
N ALA A 46 16.45 -1.37 -15.74
CA ALA A 46 16.70 -2.74 -15.26
C ALA A 46 15.40 -3.52 -15.02
N VAL A 47 14.35 -2.85 -14.54
CA VAL A 47 13.03 -3.44 -14.33
C VAL A 47 12.32 -3.70 -15.67
N GLU A 48 12.39 -2.77 -16.62
CA GLU A 48 11.84 -2.98 -17.98
C GLU A 48 12.49 -4.16 -18.69
N ALA A 49 13.80 -4.35 -18.54
CA ALA A 49 14.51 -5.49 -19.10
C ALA A 49 14.13 -6.83 -18.44
N ASN A 50 13.46 -6.81 -17.29
CA ASN A 50 13.00 -7.98 -16.54
C ASN A 50 11.46 -8.09 -16.57
N ASP A 51 10.86 -7.91 -17.75
CA ASP A 51 9.41 -8.00 -17.99
C ASP A 51 8.57 -7.12 -17.04
N ARG A 52 9.14 -5.98 -16.61
CA ARG A 52 8.54 -5.04 -15.66
C ARG A 52 8.25 -5.65 -14.29
N ILE A 53 8.95 -6.71 -13.93
CA ILE A 53 8.89 -7.32 -12.60
C ILE A 53 10.11 -6.84 -11.79
N ALA A 54 9.86 -5.98 -10.81
CA ALA A 54 10.90 -5.40 -9.95
C ALA A 54 11.15 -6.25 -8.71
N THR A 55 12.39 -6.36 -8.25
CA THR A 55 12.67 -6.82 -6.88
C THR A 55 12.10 -5.82 -5.87
N ASN A 56 11.98 -6.22 -4.61
CA ASN A 56 11.58 -5.31 -3.53
C ASN A 56 12.45 -4.05 -3.47
N GLU A 57 13.78 -4.23 -3.51
CA GLU A 57 14.71 -3.09 -3.44
C GLU A 57 14.52 -2.16 -4.63
N GLN A 58 14.33 -2.70 -5.83
CA GLN A 58 14.08 -1.89 -7.02
C GLN A 58 12.75 -1.15 -6.92
N TYR A 59 11.67 -1.81 -6.50
CA TYR A 59 10.36 -1.21 -6.35
C TYR A 59 10.35 -0.11 -5.28
N ASP A 60 10.90 -0.39 -4.09
CA ASP A 60 11.03 0.56 -2.99
C ASP A 60 11.91 1.75 -3.40
N ARG A 61 12.97 1.51 -4.18
CA ARG A 61 13.82 2.57 -4.72
C ARG A 61 13.09 3.45 -5.71
N LEU A 62 12.38 2.87 -6.68
CA LEU A 62 11.57 3.63 -7.64
C LEU A 62 10.52 4.47 -6.92
N LYS A 63 9.82 3.88 -5.96
CA LYS A 63 8.82 4.57 -5.14
C LYS A 63 9.41 5.78 -4.43
N SER A 64 10.52 5.59 -3.70
CA SER A 64 11.21 6.66 -2.97
C SER A 64 11.67 7.80 -3.87
N ILE A 65 12.18 7.49 -5.08
CA ILE A 65 12.59 8.50 -6.05
C ILE A 65 11.40 9.31 -6.54
N VAL A 66 10.30 8.64 -6.89
CA VAL A 66 9.09 9.31 -7.37
C VAL A 66 8.51 10.22 -6.30
N ASP A 67 8.42 9.74 -5.05
CA ASP A 67 7.93 10.56 -3.93
C ASP A 67 8.81 11.80 -3.73
N TYR A 68 10.14 11.65 -3.75
CA TYR A 68 11.07 12.78 -3.65
C TYR A 68 10.86 13.82 -4.76
N LEU A 69 10.73 13.38 -6.02
CA LEU A 69 10.52 14.29 -7.15
C LEU A 69 9.13 14.92 -7.11
N ALA A 70 8.12 14.19 -6.65
CA ALA A 70 6.76 14.69 -6.48
C ALA A 70 6.70 15.81 -5.42
N GLU A 71 7.31 15.59 -4.24
CA GLU A 71 7.45 16.59 -3.17
C GLU A 71 8.18 17.84 -3.68
N GLY A 72 9.24 17.64 -4.45
CA GLY A 72 10.02 18.71 -5.08
C GLY A 72 9.37 19.36 -6.31
N ARG A 73 8.10 19.07 -6.63
CA ARG A 73 7.38 19.55 -7.84
C ARG A 73 8.17 19.39 -9.14
N SER A 74 8.88 18.27 -9.25
CA SER A 74 9.84 17.98 -10.30
C SER A 74 9.58 16.63 -10.95
N LEU A 75 8.35 16.09 -10.84
CA LEU A 75 7.99 14.79 -11.40
C LEU A 75 8.04 14.79 -12.92
N GLN A 76 7.69 15.92 -13.56
CA GLN A 76 7.75 16.13 -15.01
C GLN A 76 9.13 15.88 -15.63
N ARG A 77 10.17 15.81 -14.80
CA ARG A 77 11.52 15.44 -15.24
C ARG A 77 11.64 13.97 -15.62
N LEU A 78 10.65 13.15 -15.28
CA LEU A 78 10.58 11.75 -15.67
C LEU A 78 9.87 11.54 -17.01
N ASP A 79 9.19 12.55 -17.56
CA ASP A 79 8.32 12.41 -18.75
C ASP A 79 9.04 11.77 -19.95
N GLU A 80 10.28 12.18 -20.22
CA GLU A 80 11.11 11.62 -21.30
C GLU A 80 11.50 10.15 -21.05
N ILE A 81 11.59 9.73 -19.78
CA ILE A 81 11.94 8.37 -19.40
C ILE A 81 10.72 7.46 -19.46
N VAL A 82 9.57 7.94 -18.98
CA VAL A 82 8.33 7.15 -18.87
C VAL A 82 7.47 7.18 -20.13
N GLY A 83 7.69 8.15 -21.01
CA GLY A 83 7.01 8.26 -22.32
C GLY A 83 5.63 8.92 -22.28
N PHE A 84 5.24 9.52 -21.14
CA PHE A 84 3.99 10.27 -20.99
C PHE A 84 4.14 11.40 -19.97
N SER A 85 3.22 12.37 -20.01
CA SER A 85 3.24 13.53 -19.13
C SER A 85 2.84 13.15 -17.71
N THR A 86 3.76 13.26 -16.76
CA THR A 86 3.48 12.99 -15.34
C THR A 86 2.75 14.14 -14.62
N ASN A 87 2.49 15.25 -15.31
CA ASN A 87 1.75 16.38 -14.71
C ASN A 87 0.33 16.01 -14.29
N GLU A 88 -0.26 15.00 -14.92
CA GLU A 88 -1.61 14.50 -14.59
C GLU A 88 -1.69 13.87 -13.19
N PHE A 89 -0.56 13.47 -12.60
CA PHE A 89 -0.53 12.98 -11.22
C PHE A 89 -0.56 14.10 -10.17
N TYR A 90 -0.43 15.37 -10.59
CA TYR A 90 -0.69 16.53 -9.73
C TYR A 90 -2.18 16.92 -9.83
N ILE A 91 -2.87 16.99 -8.69
CA ILE A 91 -4.23 17.56 -8.66
C ILE A 91 -4.14 19.09 -8.74
N ASP A 92 -4.85 19.68 -9.70
CA ASP A 92 -5.07 21.12 -9.77
C ASP A 92 -6.12 21.53 -8.72
N THR A 93 -5.68 22.15 -7.63
CA THR A 93 -6.57 22.74 -6.63
C THR A 93 -6.90 24.17 -7.05
N SER A 94 -7.69 24.33 -8.12
CA SER A 94 -8.34 25.59 -8.46
C SER A 94 -9.53 25.84 -7.51
N ALA A 95 -9.27 25.96 -6.20
CA ALA A 95 -10.20 26.44 -5.17
C ALA A 95 -9.48 26.62 -3.82
N GLY A 96 -8.56 27.59 -3.71
CA GLY A 96 -8.22 28.26 -2.44
C GLY A 96 -7.68 27.45 -1.24
N SER A 97 -7.54 26.12 -1.32
CA SER A 97 -7.01 25.30 -0.24
C SER A 97 -5.54 24.99 -0.49
N MET A 98 -4.72 25.25 0.54
CA MET A 98 -3.32 24.83 0.66
C MET A 98 -3.09 23.47 -0.01
N LYS A 99 -2.21 23.43 -1.02
CA LYS A 99 -1.94 22.24 -1.85
C LYS A 99 -1.60 21.03 -0.97
N THR A 100 -2.59 20.20 -0.68
CA THR A 100 -2.39 18.95 0.06
C THR A 100 -1.58 18.01 -0.83
N TYR A 101 -0.51 17.45 -0.27
CA TYR A 101 0.31 16.42 -0.90
C TYR A 101 -0.60 15.35 -1.52
N VAL A 102 -0.38 15.03 -2.80
CA VAL A 102 -1.08 13.91 -3.43
C VAL A 102 -0.52 12.65 -2.80
N ASN A 103 -1.20 12.13 -1.77
CA ASN A 103 -0.92 10.80 -1.25
C ASN A 103 -0.88 9.81 -2.43
N ASN A 104 0.23 9.06 -2.57
CA ASN A 104 0.41 7.93 -3.49
C ASN A 104 0.75 8.26 -4.97
N VAL A 105 1.43 9.37 -5.27
CA VAL A 105 1.92 9.65 -6.63
C VAL A 105 2.82 8.54 -7.16
N SER A 106 3.74 8.04 -6.34
CA SER A 106 4.61 6.92 -6.67
C SER A 106 3.86 5.67 -7.10
N HIS A 107 2.88 5.22 -6.31
CA HIS A 107 2.08 4.05 -6.65
C HIS A 107 1.32 4.23 -7.96
N LYS A 108 0.65 5.37 -8.17
CA LYS A 108 -0.09 5.63 -9.42
C LYS A 108 0.81 5.60 -10.65
N LEU A 109 1.99 6.21 -10.54
CA LEU A 109 2.95 6.23 -11.64
C LEU A 109 3.50 4.83 -11.95
N LEU A 110 3.92 4.07 -10.92
CA LEU A 110 4.47 2.73 -11.13
C LEU A 110 3.42 1.73 -11.64
N ASP A 111 2.17 1.86 -11.19
CA ASP A 111 1.04 1.05 -11.69
C ASP A 111 0.71 1.40 -13.15
N SER A 112 0.71 2.70 -13.50
CA SER A 112 0.54 3.15 -14.90
C SER A 112 1.64 2.64 -15.82
N LEU A 113 2.83 2.40 -15.27
CA LEU A 113 3.96 1.79 -15.99
C LEU A 113 3.87 0.26 -16.08
N GLY A 114 2.91 -0.36 -15.39
CA GLY A 114 2.74 -1.80 -15.31
C GLY A 114 3.88 -2.49 -14.55
N ILE A 115 4.51 -1.80 -13.60
CA ILE A 115 5.61 -2.37 -12.81
C ILE A 115 5.04 -3.25 -11.70
N GLY A 116 5.21 -4.56 -11.85
CA GLY A 116 4.90 -5.58 -10.84
C GLY A 116 6.07 -5.85 -9.90
N LEU A 117 5.81 -6.59 -8.82
CA LEU A 117 6.82 -7.04 -7.85
C LEU A 117 7.16 -8.52 -8.08
N ASP A 118 8.45 -8.88 -8.06
CA ASP A 118 8.93 -10.26 -8.02
C ASP A 118 8.68 -10.84 -6.63
N ILE A 119 7.48 -11.37 -6.44
CA ILE A 119 7.04 -12.02 -5.21
C ILE A 119 7.86 -13.26 -4.84
N LYS A 120 8.65 -13.84 -5.76
CA LYS A 120 9.47 -15.04 -5.52
C LYS A 120 10.89 -14.73 -5.02
N LYS A 121 11.32 -13.46 -5.06
CA LYS A 121 12.63 -12.98 -4.58
C LYS A 121 12.49 -11.97 -3.44
N ILE A 122 11.53 -12.21 -2.53
CA ILE A 122 11.44 -11.46 -1.27
C ILE A 122 12.61 -11.90 -0.39
N GLY A 123 13.76 -11.24 -0.59
CA GLY A 123 15.00 -11.52 0.14
C GLY A 123 14.89 -11.28 1.64
N GLU A 124 15.40 -12.27 2.38
CA GLU A 124 15.90 -12.30 3.75
C GLU A 124 16.08 -10.93 4.45
N ASN A 125 15.00 -10.42 5.02
CA ASN A 125 15.09 -9.70 6.28
C ASN A 125 14.32 -10.55 7.30
N ASN A 126 14.98 -11.00 8.36
CA ASN A 126 14.40 -11.85 9.43
C ASN A 126 13.16 -11.26 10.11
N ASN A 127 12.82 -10.00 9.78
CA ASN A 127 11.61 -9.32 10.18
C ASN A 127 10.75 -9.18 8.92
N GLY A 128 9.92 -10.19 8.61
CA GLY A 128 9.05 -10.19 7.42
C GLY A 128 8.22 -8.90 7.25
N LYS A 129 7.72 -8.65 6.04
CA LYS A 129 7.02 -7.40 5.72
C LYS A 129 5.62 -7.37 6.33
N PHE A 130 5.30 -6.29 7.04
CA PHE A 130 3.98 -6.05 7.63
C PHE A 130 3.07 -5.33 6.65
N PHE A 131 1.83 -5.80 6.58
CA PHE A 131 0.77 -5.27 5.75
C PHE A 131 -0.40 -4.89 6.65
N THR A 132 -0.90 -3.67 6.49
CA THR A 132 -1.99 -3.14 7.29
C THR A 132 -3.06 -2.48 6.44
N TYR A 133 -4.31 -2.67 6.84
CA TYR A 133 -5.48 -1.99 6.31
C TYR A 133 -6.38 -1.61 7.48
N TYR A 134 -6.82 -0.35 7.50
CA TYR A 134 -7.86 0.13 8.40
C TYR A 134 -8.88 0.90 7.57
N SER A 135 -10.15 0.54 7.71
CA SER A 135 -11.24 1.31 7.11
C SER A 135 -11.18 2.77 7.62
N PRO A 136 -11.10 3.78 6.75
CA PRO A 136 -11.04 5.17 7.19
C PRO A 136 -12.36 5.61 7.80
N GLU A 137 -12.29 6.38 8.89
CA GLU A 137 -13.44 6.75 9.74
C GLU A 137 -14.53 7.59 9.06
N ASN A 138 -14.34 8.05 7.82
CA ASN A 138 -15.28 8.92 7.11
C ASN A 138 -15.62 8.43 5.69
N THR A 139 -15.45 7.13 5.42
CA THR A 139 -15.75 6.56 4.09
C THR A 139 -17.05 5.77 4.14
N ASN A 140 -18.04 6.22 3.37
CA ASN A 140 -19.32 5.52 3.25
C ASN A 140 -19.21 4.43 2.19
N TYR A 141 -19.15 3.18 2.63
CA TYR A 141 -19.17 2.02 1.74
C TYR A 141 -20.59 1.47 1.64
N THR A 142 -21.05 1.22 0.41
CA THR A 142 -22.35 0.58 0.15
C THR A 142 -22.11 -0.73 -0.58
N TYR A 143 -22.71 -1.80 -0.08
CA TYR A 143 -22.64 -3.14 -0.67
C TYR A 143 -24.05 -3.67 -0.92
N ALA A 144 -24.27 -4.28 -2.08
CA ALA A 144 -25.50 -5.03 -2.33
C ALA A 144 -25.46 -6.32 -1.50
N ILE A 145 -26.38 -6.44 -0.55
CA ILE A 145 -26.47 -7.57 0.38
C ILE A 145 -27.87 -8.21 0.43
N ALA A 146 -28.77 -7.79 -0.45
CA ALA A 146 -30.17 -8.23 -0.47
C ALA A 146 -30.33 -9.75 -0.68
N ASP A 147 -29.33 -10.39 -1.30
CA ASP A 147 -29.35 -11.82 -1.58
C ASP A 147 -28.91 -12.70 -0.40
N TYR A 148 -28.48 -12.12 0.72
CA TYR A 148 -27.98 -12.86 1.88
C TYR A 148 -29.01 -12.89 3.02
N GLU A 149 -29.07 -14.02 3.72
CA GLU A 149 -30.04 -14.29 4.78
C GLU A 149 -29.49 -13.97 6.17
N HIS A 150 -28.17 -14.08 6.32
CA HIS A 150 -27.50 -13.91 7.59
C HIS A 150 -26.31 -12.95 7.46
N PHE A 151 -26.09 -12.19 8.53
CA PHE A 151 -24.96 -11.28 8.70
C PHE A 151 -24.33 -11.47 10.07
N THR A 152 -23.01 -11.44 10.14
CA THR A 152 -22.27 -11.33 11.39
C THR A 152 -20.94 -10.61 11.17
N GLN A 153 -20.36 -10.11 12.26
CA GLN A 153 -19.00 -9.59 12.25
C GLN A 153 -18.06 -10.63 12.86
N ILE A 154 -16.94 -10.87 12.17
CA ILE A 154 -15.96 -11.87 12.58
C ILE A 154 -14.59 -11.22 12.74
N SER A 155 -13.86 -11.69 13.74
CA SER A 155 -12.48 -11.27 14.02
C SER A 155 -11.60 -12.51 13.99
N PHE A 156 -10.50 -12.42 13.25
CA PHE A 156 -9.48 -13.46 13.17
C PHE A 156 -8.20 -12.94 13.83
N ASN A 157 -7.53 -13.80 14.60
CA ASN A 157 -6.18 -13.54 15.08
C ASN A 157 -5.38 -14.85 15.06
N ASP A 158 -4.07 -14.75 15.20
CA ASP A 158 -3.16 -15.90 15.20
C ASP A 158 -2.99 -16.54 16.61
N HIS A 159 -3.86 -16.21 17.57
CA HIS A 159 -3.74 -16.72 18.94
C HIS A 159 -4.73 -17.84 19.26
N ASP A 160 -5.94 -17.82 18.67
CA ASP A 160 -6.99 -18.79 19.01
C ASP A 160 -7.73 -19.37 17.80
N ASN A 161 -8.03 -20.67 17.85
CA ASN A 161 -9.04 -21.26 16.98
C ASN A 161 -10.41 -20.75 17.45
N TYR A 162 -11.08 -19.97 16.61
CA TYR A 162 -12.35 -19.35 16.97
C TYR A 162 -13.52 -20.13 16.37
N LYS A 163 -14.51 -20.45 17.21
CA LYS A 163 -15.78 -21.06 16.82
C LYS A 163 -16.93 -20.09 17.04
N MET A 164 -17.78 -19.91 16.05
CA MET A 164 -19.00 -19.12 16.15
C MET A 164 -20.14 -19.72 15.35
N LYS A 165 -21.33 -19.14 15.46
CA LYS A 165 -22.52 -19.58 14.74
C LYS A 165 -22.99 -18.52 13.76
N ILE A 166 -23.48 -18.95 12.61
CA ILE A 166 -24.20 -18.11 11.66
C ILE A 166 -25.28 -18.96 10.98
N GLY A 167 -26.55 -18.60 11.18
CA GLY A 167 -27.68 -19.43 10.78
C GLY A 167 -27.57 -20.85 11.35
N GLU A 168 -27.73 -21.85 10.47
CA GLU A 168 -27.64 -23.29 10.79
C GLU A 168 -26.21 -23.85 10.75
N PHE A 169 -25.20 -22.98 10.68
CA PHE A 169 -23.80 -23.38 10.52
C PHE A 169 -22.92 -22.96 11.70
N ASP A 170 -22.03 -23.87 12.09
CA ASP A 170 -20.88 -23.61 12.93
C ASP A 170 -19.70 -23.17 12.04
N LEU A 171 -19.13 -22.02 12.33
CA LEU A 171 -17.95 -21.47 11.70
C LEU A 171 -16.72 -21.81 12.52
N LEU A 172 -15.65 -22.29 11.89
CA LEU A 172 -14.36 -22.53 12.53
C LEU A 172 -13.23 -21.91 11.72
N TYR A 173 -12.49 -20.98 12.33
CA TYR A 173 -11.26 -20.47 11.74
C TYR A 173 -10.08 -21.38 12.10
N HIS A 174 -9.36 -21.82 11.08
CA HIS A 174 -8.17 -22.63 11.20
C HIS A 174 -6.93 -21.77 10.90
N GLN A 175 -6.16 -21.48 11.95
CA GLN A 175 -5.00 -20.59 11.87
C GLN A 175 -3.91 -21.10 10.92
N LYS A 176 -3.57 -22.40 11.01
CA LYS A 176 -2.41 -22.97 10.31
C LYS A 176 -2.50 -22.85 8.78
N ASN A 177 -3.69 -22.99 8.24
CA ASN A 177 -3.98 -22.95 6.81
C ASN A 177 -4.80 -21.72 6.41
N LYS A 178 -4.99 -20.76 7.32
CA LYS A 178 -5.77 -19.52 7.09
C LYS A 178 -7.08 -19.84 6.37
N THR A 179 -7.86 -20.76 6.92
CA THR A 179 -9.08 -21.28 6.31
C THR A 179 -10.25 -21.12 7.26
N VAL A 180 -11.39 -20.68 6.73
CA VAL A 180 -12.66 -20.66 7.44
C VAL A 180 -13.49 -21.86 6.97
N SER A 181 -13.81 -22.76 7.89
CA SER A 181 -14.65 -23.93 7.64
C SER A 181 -16.06 -23.70 8.17
N PHE A 182 -17.05 -24.10 7.40
CA PHE A 182 -18.47 -24.09 7.78
C PHE A 182 -18.92 -25.53 8.00
N PHE A 183 -19.50 -25.81 9.16
CA PHE A 183 -20.05 -27.12 9.52
C PHE A 183 -21.54 -27.02 9.77
N SER A 184 -22.30 -28.02 9.34
CA SER A 184 -23.73 -28.12 9.66
C SER A 184 -23.93 -28.35 11.15
N GLN A 185 -24.81 -27.59 11.80
CA GLN A 185 -25.13 -27.79 13.22
C GLN A 185 -25.92 -29.08 13.47
N LYS A 186 -26.58 -29.63 12.44
CA LYS A 186 -27.43 -30.83 12.56
C LYS A 186 -26.61 -32.10 12.78
N ASP A 187 -25.48 -32.21 12.08
CA ASP A 187 -24.69 -33.45 12.00
C ASP A 187 -23.18 -33.23 12.07
N SER A 188 -22.73 -31.99 12.29
CA SER A 188 -21.31 -31.61 12.32
C SER A 188 -20.55 -31.91 11.03
N SER A 189 -21.25 -32.12 9.90
CA SER A 189 -20.62 -32.36 8.61
C SER A 189 -20.00 -31.07 8.05
N LEU A 190 -18.85 -31.19 7.37
CA LEU A 190 -18.21 -30.05 6.71
C LEU A 190 -19.02 -29.66 5.48
N VAL A 191 -19.50 -28.42 5.45
CA VAL A 191 -20.33 -27.86 4.38
C VAL A 191 -19.48 -27.08 3.38
N HIS A 192 -18.55 -26.24 3.84
CA HIS A 192 -17.72 -25.42 2.97
C HIS A 192 -16.38 -25.03 3.59
N LYS A 193 -15.40 -24.67 2.76
CA LYS A 193 -14.10 -24.14 3.16
C LYS A 193 -13.74 -22.93 2.32
N VAL A 194 -13.28 -21.88 2.98
CA VAL A 194 -12.83 -20.65 2.34
C VAL A 194 -11.40 -20.37 2.77
N ALA A 195 -10.47 -20.46 1.80
CA ALA A 195 -9.08 -20.10 2.04
C ALA A 195 -8.94 -18.58 1.97
N ILE A 196 -8.61 -17.94 3.10
CA ILE A 196 -8.37 -16.49 3.15
C ILE A 196 -6.91 -16.15 2.80
N GLY A 197 -5.99 -17.13 2.87
CA GLY A 197 -4.56 -16.92 2.60
C GLY A 197 -4.27 -16.37 1.21
N GLU A 198 -4.87 -16.95 0.16
CA GLU A 198 -4.70 -16.48 -1.23
C GLU A 198 -5.12 -15.01 -1.37
N LYS A 199 -6.26 -14.64 -0.78
CA LYS A 199 -6.73 -13.26 -0.76
C LYS A 199 -5.76 -12.30 -0.07
N LEU A 200 -5.18 -12.71 1.05
CA LEU A 200 -4.19 -11.91 1.76
C LEU A 200 -2.91 -11.74 0.93
N PHE A 201 -2.47 -12.77 0.21
CA PHE A 201 -1.36 -12.64 -0.74
C PHE A 201 -1.69 -11.67 -1.88
N ASP A 202 -2.88 -11.76 -2.47
CA ASP A 202 -3.29 -10.87 -3.57
C ASP A 202 -3.30 -9.40 -3.14
N LEU A 203 -3.64 -9.12 -1.88
CA LEU A 203 -3.67 -7.77 -1.34
C LEU A 203 -2.27 -7.14 -1.18
N THR A 204 -1.20 -7.94 -1.22
CA THR A 204 0.18 -7.43 -1.11
C THR A 204 0.58 -6.54 -2.28
N LYS A 205 -0.10 -6.66 -3.44
CA LYS A 205 0.10 -5.80 -4.62
C LYS A 205 -0.11 -4.32 -4.31
N TYR A 206 -0.84 -4.01 -3.23
CA TYR A 206 -1.13 -2.65 -2.78
C TYR A 206 -0.08 -2.08 -1.82
N GLY A 207 0.97 -2.83 -1.49
CA GLY A 207 2.02 -2.42 -0.56
C GLY A 207 1.61 -2.55 0.92
N THR A 208 2.52 -2.15 1.81
CA THR A 208 2.42 -2.37 3.27
C THR A 208 1.35 -1.53 3.97
N GLU A 209 0.97 -0.40 3.37
CA GLU A 209 -0.11 0.47 3.84
C GLU A 209 -1.22 0.50 2.80
N MET A 210 -2.16 -0.43 2.92
CA MET A 210 -3.29 -0.53 2.02
C MET A 210 -4.24 0.66 2.24
N LYS A 211 -4.42 1.49 1.21
CA LYS A 211 -5.30 2.67 1.24
C LYS A 211 -6.61 2.43 0.47
N ILE A 212 -7.58 3.33 0.67
CA ILE A 212 -8.99 3.37 0.23
C ILE A 212 -9.32 2.78 -1.16
N MET A 213 -8.39 2.81 -2.14
CA MET A 213 -8.64 2.40 -3.52
C MET A 213 -8.83 0.87 -3.74
N ILE A 214 -8.89 0.06 -2.67
CA ILE A 214 -8.96 -1.40 -2.75
C ILE A 214 -10.32 -1.98 -2.36
N GLN A 215 -11.38 -1.16 -2.31
CA GLN A 215 -12.67 -1.57 -1.74
C GLN A 215 -13.22 -2.88 -2.32
N ASN A 216 -13.21 -3.03 -3.64
CA ASN A 216 -13.66 -4.26 -4.29
C ASN A 216 -12.70 -5.43 -4.03
N ASP A 217 -11.41 -5.16 -3.88
CA ASP A 217 -10.40 -6.17 -3.55
C ASP A 217 -10.40 -6.57 -2.07
N LEU A 218 -11.14 -5.88 -1.19
CA LEU A 218 -11.37 -6.31 0.19
C LEU A 218 -12.55 -7.28 0.31
N VAL A 219 -13.26 -7.52 -0.79
CA VAL A 219 -14.34 -8.49 -0.85
C VAL A 219 -13.78 -9.85 -1.27
N LEU A 220 -14.10 -10.88 -0.50
CA LEU A 220 -13.87 -12.28 -0.83
C LEU A 220 -15.21 -13.00 -0.90
N ASP A 221 -15.63 -13.30 -2.12
CA ASP A 221 -16.80 -14.11 -2.40
C ASP A 221 -16.40 -15.58 -2.54
N SER A 222 -17.19 -16.47 -1.97
CA SER A 222 -17.00 -17.91 -2.12
C SER A 222 -18.34 -18.62 -2.08
N GLU A 223 -18.54 -19.60 -2.95
CA GLU A 223 -19.78 -20.34 -3.00
C GLU A 223 -19.58 -21.80 -3.36
N ASN A 224 -20.54 -22.62 -2.95
CA ASN A 224 -20.69 -23.99 -3.40
C ASN A 224 -22.17 -24.30 -3.66
N LYS A 225 -22.54 -25.58 -3.68
CA LYS A 225 -23.92 -26.03 -3.93
C LYS A 225 -24.88 -25.79 -2.75
N GLN A 226 -24.37 -25.62 -1.53
CA GLN A 226 -25.17 -25.51 -0.30
C GLN A 226 -25.21 -24.08 0.24
N ILE A 227 -24.12 -23.32 0.12
CA ILE A 227 -24.04 -21.95 0.63
C ILE A 227 -23.31 -21.01 -0.32
N SER A 228 -23.62 -19.72 -0.20
CA SER A 228 -22.82 -18.60 -0.71
C SER A 228 -22.42 -17.70 0.46
N VAL A 229 -21.15 -17.31 0.50
CA VAL A 229 -20.59 -16.49 1.56
C VAL A 229 -19.79 -15.34 0.99
N LYS A 230 -19.92 -14.17 1.62
CA LYS A 230 -19.19 -12.95 1.29
C LYS A 230 -18.50 -12.43 2.52
N PHE A 231 -17.17 -12.31 2.44
CA PHE A 231 -16.35 -11.63 3.43
C PHE A 231 -16.03 -10.23 2.91
N ILE A 232 -16.24 -9.21 3.73
CA ILE A 232 -15.79 -7.85 3.46
C ILE A 232 -14.82 -7.48 4.56
N PHE A 233 -13.52 -7.39 4.25
CA PHE A 233 -12.50 -7.07 5.25
C PHE A 233 -12.56 -5.59 5.61
N THR A 234 -12.75 -5.29 6.89
CA THR A 234 -12.81 -3.93 7.43
C THR A 234 -11.49 -3.52 8.09
N GLU A 235 -10.67 -4.50 8.46
CA GLU A 235 -9.36 -4.32 9.05
C GLU A 235 -8.48 -5.53 8.75
N LEU A 236 -7.21 -5.29 8.44
CA LEU A 236 -6.20 -6.33 8.25
C LEU A 236 -4.88 -5.88 8.89
N GLY A 237 -4.21 -6.83 9.53
CA GLY A 237 -2.83 -6.71 9.98
C GLY A 237 -2.18 -8.08 9.87
N TYR A 238 -1.28 -8.25 8.89
CA TYR A 238 -0.59 -9.52 8.66
C TYR A 238 0.86 -9.28 8.25
N GLN A 239 1.67 -10.33 8.35
CA GLN A 239 3.07 -10.33 7.99
C GLN A 239 3.34 -11.45 6.99
N ILE A 240 4.23 -11.20 6.03
CA ILE A 240 4.73 -12.23 5.12
C ILE A 240 6.18 -12.53 5.47
N LEU A 241 6.43 -13.81 5.76
CA LEU A 241 7.73 -14.33 6.16
C LEU A 241 8.02 -15.60 5.36
N ASN A 242 8.97 -15.55 4.42
CA ASN A 242 9.40 -16.70 3.60
C ASN A 242 8.22 -17.53 3.05
N ASP A 243 7.28 -16.86 2.36
CA ASP A 243 6.07 -17.44 1.77
C ASP A 243 5.00 -17.94 2.77
N SER A 244 5.17 -17.66 4.06
CA SER A 244 4.15 -17.88 5.08
C SER A 244 3.45 -16.57 5.45
N ILE A 245 2.13 -16.62 5.57
CA ILE A 245 1.34 -15.54 6.14
C ILE A 245 1.18 -15.77 7.64
N GLN A 246 1.58 -14.78 8.43
CA GLN A 246 1.22 -14.65 9.82
C GLN A 246 0.11 -13.59 9.94
N LEU A 247 -1.09 -14.01 10.33
CA LEU A 247 -2.26 -13.13 10.43
C LEU A 247 -2.39 -12.64 11.87
N ASN A 248 -1.90 -11.43 12.14
CA ASN A 248 -1.97 -10.88 13.50
C ASN A 248 -3.41 -10.53 13.87
N GLN A 249 -4.10 -9.83 12.96
CA GLN A 249 -5.50 -9.47 13.12
C GLN A 249 -6.19 -9.33 11.77
N ALA A 250 -7.47 -9.68 11.73
CA ALA A 250 -8.37 -9.28 10.67
C ALA A 250 -9.78 -9.13 11.22
N ARG A 251 -10.52 -8.12 10.76
CA ARG A 251 -11.96 -8.01 11.00
C ARG A 251 -12.70 -8.00 9.68
N SER A 252 -13.84 -8.68 9.65
CA SER A 252 -14.65 -8.79 8.46
C SER A 252 -16.14 -8.80 8.77
N PHE A 253 -16.92 -8.23 7.87
CA PHE A 253 -18.34 -8.50 7.75
C PHE A 253 -18.52 -9.79 6.94
N LEU A 254 -19.22 -10.75 7.51
CA LEU A 254 -19.56 -12.02 6.88
C LEU A 254 -21.06 -12.06 6.59
N PHE A 255 -21.39 -12.25 5.32
CA PHE A 255 -22.74 -12.51 4.86
C PHE A 255 -22.85 -13.96 4.40
N LEU A 256 -23.97 -14.61 4.70
CA LEU A 256 -24.24 -15.99 4.32
C LEU A 256 -25.65 -16.13 3.73
N LYS A 257 -25.74 -16.92 2.66
CA LYS A 257 -26.97 -17.35 2.01
C LYS A 257 -26.96 -18.87 1.89
N GLN A 258 -28.05 -19.53 2.27
CA GLN A 258 -28.27 -20.94 1.98
C GLN A 258 -28.85 -21.11 0.57
N LYS A 259 -28.42 -22.15 -0.15
CA LYS A 259 -28.89 -22.48 -1.50
C LYS A 259 -29.82 -23.69 -1.50
#